data_AF-A0A2P5KA30-F1
#
_entry.id   AF-A0A2P5KA30-F1
#
_cell.length_a   1.000
_cell.length_b   1.000
_cell.length_c   1.000
_cell.angle_alpha   90.00
_cell.angle_beta   90.00
_cell.angle_gamma   90.00
#
_symmetry.space_group_name_H-M   'P 1'
#
loop_
_entity.id
_entity.type
_entity.pdbx_description
1 polymer ?
#
loop_
_entity_poly.entity_id
_entity_poly.type
_entity_poly.pdbx_seq_one_letter_code
_entity_poly.pdbx_strand_id
1 'polypeptide(L)'
;MLGGTVGEVVESTHPHWHVGDKVLARFGWQEYGTSDGTGMQKIDDTRVPLSAYLGPVGMPGVTAWYGLNRIIAPRPGSTVVVSAASGAVSSVVG
;
A
#
# COMPACT_ATOMS: atom_id res chain seq x y z
N MET A 1 2.30 -8.23 -14.81
CA MET A 1 2.00 -7.02 -14.00
C MET A 1 3.01 -6.97 -12.87
N LEU A 2 3.70 -5.84 -12.65
CA LEU A 2 4.66 -5.71 -11.54
C LEU A 2 3.89 -5.45 -10.25
N GLY A 3 4.20 -6.22 -9.20
CA GLY A 3 3.69 -5.98 -7.84
C GLY A 3 4.19 -4.67 -7.27
N GLY A 4 3.43 -4.07 -6.37
CA GLY A 4 3.93 -2.95 -5.56
C GLY A 4 5.04 -3.44 -4.64
N THR A 5 6.09 -2.64 -4.51
CA THR A 5 7.24 -2.88 -3.63
C THR A 5 7.37 -1.72 -2.67
N VAL A 6 7.80 -2.00 -1.46
CA VAL A 6 8.23 -0.98 -0.50
C VAL A 6 9.69 -1.18 -0.17
N GLY A 7 10.42 -0.10 0.01
CA GLY A 7 11.85 -0.15 0.29
C GLY A 7 12.39 1.19 0.74
N GLU A 8 13.72 1.29 0.69
CA GLU A 8 14.47 2.47 1.11
C GLU A 8 15.37 2.94 -0.03
N VAL A 9 15.50 4.26 -0.17
CA VAL A 9 16.50 4.86 -1.05
C VAL A 9 17.88 4.63 -0.44
N VAL A 10 18.70 3.80 -1.09
CA VAL A 10 20.08 3.49 -0.64
C VAL A 10 21.14 4.40 -1.25
N GLU A 11 20.85 4.98 -2.42
CA GLU A 11 21.70 5.94 -3.13
C GLU A 11 20.79 6.92 -3.88
N SER A 12 21.17 8.19 -3.95
CA SER A 12 20.41 9.19 -4.72
C SER A 12 21.27 10.34 -5.23
N THR A 13 21.07 10.67 -6.50
CA THR A 13 21.48 11.93 -7.13
C THR A 13 20.27 12.84 -7.44
N HIS A 14 19.07 12.43 -7.01
CA HIS A 14 17.83 13.15 -7.29
C HIS A 14 17.58 14.23 -6.22
N PRO A 15 17.16 15.46 -6.60
CA PRO A 15 17.03 16.59 -5.66
C PRO A 15 15.92 16.42 -4.61
N HIS A 16 14.92 15.56 -4.87
CA HIS A 16 13.76 15.35 -3.98
C HIS A 16 13.72 13.98 -3.28
N TRP A 17 14.67 13.09 -3.57
CA TRP A 17 14.75 11.77 -2.95
C TRP A 17 16.09 11.65 -2.25
N HIS A 18 16.08 11.35 -0.96
CA HIS A 18 17.29 11.30 -0.15
C HIS A 18 17.52 9.90 0.38
N VAL A 19 18.79 9.56 0.60
CA VAL A 19 19.15 8.29 1.24
C VAL A 19 18.42 8.16 2.58
N GLY A 20 17.82 7.00 2.83
CA GLY A 20 16.99 6.73 4.00
C GLY A 20 15.48 6.92 3.77
N ASP A 21 15.08 7.64 2.72
CA ASP A 21 13.66 7.82 2.38
C ASP A 21 12.99 6.48 2.13
N LYS A 22 11.85 6.28 2.79
CA LYS A 22 11.01 5.10 2.60
C LYS A 22 10.06 5.34 1.44
N VAL A 23 9.97 4.36 0.56
CA VAL A 23 9.27 4.53 -0.72
C VAL A 23 8.39 3.34 -1.07
N LEU A 24 7.23 3.63 -1.64
CA LEU A 24 6.41 2.69 -2.39
C LEU A 24 6.66 2.93 -3.89
N ALA A 25 6.93 1.87 -4.63
CA ALA A 25 7.19 1.92 -6.07
C ALA A 25 6.83 0.59 -6.74
N ARG A 26 7.12 0.47 -8.04
CA ARG A 26 6.91 -0.77 -8.81
C ARG A 26 8.21 -1.20 -9.48
N PHE A 27 9.19 -1.61 -8.68
CA PHE A 27 10.49 -2.03 -9.21
C PHE A 27 10.50 -3.48 -9.69
N GLY A 28 9.47 -4.27 -9.41
CA GLY A 28 9.49 -5.71 -9.72
C GLY A 28 10.22 -6.52 -8.66
N TRP A 29 10.39 -7.81 -8.92
CA TRP A 29 10.98 -8.76 -7.96
C TRP A 29 12.49 -8.79 -8.11
N GLN A 30 13.14 -7.91 -7.36
CA GLN A 30 14.58 -7.75 -7.32
C GLN A 30 14.98 -7.06 -6.01
N GLU A 31 16.24 -7.18 -5.63
CA GLU A 31 16.76 -6.56 -4.40
C GLU A 31 16.96 -5.04 -4.55
N TYR A 32 17.30 -4.58 -5.75
CA TYR A 32 17.58 -3.17 -6.05
C TYR A 32 16.88 -2.75 -7.33
N GLY A 33 16.45 -1.50 -7.40
CA GLY A 33 15.88 -0.89 -8.61
C GLY A 33 16.35 0.55 -8.76
N THR A 34 16.65 0.96 -9.99
CA THR A 34 16.99 2.36 -10.31
C THR A 34 15.74 3.10 -10.78
N SER A 35 15.57 4.34 -10.34
CA SER A 35 14.44 5.19 -10.72
C SER A 35 14.91 6.61 -10.96
N ASP A 36 14.23 7.31 -11.86
CA ASP A 36 14.29 8.76 -12.01
C ASP A 36 13.35 9.49 -11.02
N GLY A 37 12.66 8.74 -10.14
CA GLY A 37 11.66 9.27 -9.21
C GLY A 37 10.21 9.12 -9.71
N THR A 38 9.99 8.76 -10.98
CA THR A 38 8.65 8.66 -11.56
C THR A 38 7.87 7.51 -10.93
N GLY A 39 6.66 7.81 -10.44
CA GLY A 39 5.78 6.81 -9.84
C GLY A 39 6.23 6.27 -8.48
N MET A 40 7.26 6.88 -7.88
CA MET A 40 7.64 6.65 -6.49
C MET A 40 6.75 7.49 -5.57
N GLN A 41 6.34 6.91 -4.44
CA GLN A 41 5.62 7.60 -3.38
C GLN A 41 6.40 7.50 -2.09
N LYS A 42 6.60 8.64 -1.43
CA LYS A 42 7.20 8.69 -0.10
C LYS A 42 6.21 8.15 0.92
N ILE A 43 6.68 7.31 1.83
CA ILE A 43 5.86 6.69 2.88
C ILE A 43 6.47 6.93 4.26
N ASP A 44 5.64 6.88 5.29
CA ASP A 44 6.01 7.13 6.69
C ASP A 44 5.82 5.84 7.51
N ASP A 45 6.91 5.14 7.79
CA ASP A 45 6.89 3.90 8.56
C ASP A 45 7.06 4.13 10.08
N THR A 46 6.94 5.37 10.57
CA THR A 46 7.07 5.66 12.01
C THR A 46 5.91 5.14 12.85
N ARG A 47 4.75 4.92 12.24
CA ARG A 47 3.51 4.48 12.92
C ARG A 47 3.15 3.03 12.67
N VAL A 48 3.60 2.48 11.54
CA VAL A 48 3.27 1.13 11.08
C VAL A 48 4.47 0.54 10.34
N PRO A 49 4.68 -0.79 10.39
CA PRO A 49 5.75 -1.42 9.64
C PRO A 49 5.64 -1.11 8.14
N LEU A 50 6.79 -0.95 7.48
CA LEU A 50 6.87 -0.64 6.04
C LEU A 50 6.00 -1.59 5.18
N SER A 51 5.99 -2.87 5.51
CA SER A 51 5.20 -3.89 4.79
C SER A 51 3.68 -3.66 4.84
N ALA A 52 3.17 -2.94 5.84
CA ALA A 52 1.74 -2.63 5.94
C ALA A 52 1.23 -1.78 4.77
N TYR A 53 2.11 -0.99 4.13
CA TYR A 53 1.82 -0.21 2.92
C TYR A 53 1.57 -1.06 1.66
N LEU A 54 1.86 -2.36 1.71
CA LEU A 54 1.45 -3.31 0.67
C LEU A 54 0.12 -4.02 1.01
N GLY A 55 -0.48 -3.74 2.16
CA GLY A 55 -1.65 -4.43 2.70
C GLY A 55 -2.67 -3.48 3.34
N PRO A 56 -2.93 -3.56 4.67
CA PRO A 56 -4.03 -2.84 5.32
C PRO A 56 -4.00 -1.31 5.23
N VAL A 57 -2.83 -0.69 5.09
CA VAL A 57 -2.71 0.77 4.86
C VAL A 57 -2.30 1.11 3.43
N GLY A 58 -2.26 0.10 2.56
CA GLY A 58 -1.97 0.20 1.14
C GLY A 58 -3.21 0.06 0.26
N MET A 59 -2.97 -0.33 -1.00
CA MET A 59 -4.04 -0.56 -1.98
C MET A 59 -5.13 -1.53 -1.49
N PRO A 60 -4.81 -2.68 -0.85
CA PRO A 60 -5.85 -3.57 -0.34
C PRO A 60 -6.76 -2.92 0.69
N GLY A 61 -6.19 -2.21 1.67
CA GLY A 61 -6.96 -1.51 2.69
C GLY A 61 -7.79 -0.35 2.15
N VAL A 62 -7.23 0.45 1.24
CA VAL A 62 -7.98 1.53 0.56
C VAL A 62 -9.15 0.95 -0.24
N THR A 63 -8.96 -0.20 -0.90
CA THR A 63 -10.01 -0.89 -1.65
C THR A 63 -11.14 -1.34 -0.72
N ALA A 64 -10.79 -1.98 0.41
CA ALA A 64 -11.76 -2.42 1.40
C ALA A 64 -12.54 -1.23 2.00
N TRP A 65 -11.81 -0.19 2.42
CA TRP A 65 -12.41 1.01 3.01
C TRP A 65 -13.34 1.72 2.04
N TYR A 66 -12.91 1.93 0.79
CA TYR A 66 -13.72 2.61 -0.21
C TYR A 66 -14.95 1.78 -0.59
N GLY A 67 -14.78 0.48 -0.81
CA GLY A 67 -15.87 -0.44 -1.10
C GLY A 67 -16.94 -0.42 0.00
N LEU A 68 -16.53 -0.57 1.25
CA LEU A 68 -17.45 -0.59 2.38
C LEU A 68 -18.10 0.78 2.63
N ASN A 69 -17.31 1.86 2.67
CA ASN A 69 -17.80 3.16 3.14
C ASN A 69 -18.42 4.03 2.04
N ARG A 70 -18.00 3.88 0.78
CA ARG A 70 -18.45 4.75 -0.32
C ARG A 70 -19.37 4.06 -1.31
N ILE A 71 -19.22 2.76 -1.53
CA ILE A 71 -20.05 2.01 -2.49
C ILE A 71 -21.19 1.29 -1.77
N ILE A 72 -20.88 0.44 -0.79
CA ILE A 72 -21.91 -0.30 -0.03
C ILE A 72 -22.63 0.64 0.92
N ALA A 73 -21.88 1.47 1.65
CA ALA A 73 -22.38 2.44 2.63
C ALA A 73 -23.46 1.84 3.57
N PRO A 74 -23.12 0.76 4.30
CA PRO A 74 -24.11 0.03 5.09
C PRO A 74 -24.65 0.89 6.23
N ARG A 75 -25.92 0.67 6.57
CA ARG A 75 -26.56 1.34 7.71
C ARG A 75 -26.43 0.50 8.98
N PRO A 76 -26.50 1.09 10.19
CA PRO A 76 -26.59 0.33 11.43
C PRO A 76 -27.70 -0.73 11.36
N GLY A 77 -27.39 -1.96 11.78
CA GLY A 77 -28.30 -3.11 11.70
C GLY A 77 -28.29 -3.85 10.36
N SER A 78 -27.50 -3.43 9.36
CA SER A 78 -27.35 -4.16 8.10
C SER A 78 -26.49 -5.42 8.26
N THR A 79 -26.82 -6.48 7.52
CA THR A 79 -25.98 -7.67 7.40
C THR A 79 -25.05 -7.53 6.18
N VAL A 80 -23.74 -7.68 6.40
CA VAL A 80 -22.72 -7.66 5.34
C VAL A 80 -22.13 -9.06 5.19
N VAL A 81 -22.12 -9.58 3.96
CA VAL A 81 -21.49 -10.87 3.62
C VAL A 81 -20.20 -10.59 2.87
N VAL A 82 -19.09 -11.15 3.34
CA VAL A 82 -17.76 -10.99 2.74
C VAL A 82 -17.28 -12.34 2.22
N SER A 83 -17.14 -12.47 0.91
CA SER A 83 -16.53 -13.66 0.32
C SER A 83 -15.01 -13.65 0.53
N ALA A 84 -14.41 -14.85 0.60
CA ALA A 84 -12.97 -15.02 0.81
C ALA A 84 -12.43 -14.16 1.97
N ALA A 85 -13.10 -14.14 3.13
CA ALA A 85 -12.84 -13.24 4.24
C ALA A 85 -11.38 -13.24 4.76
N SER A 86 -10.60 -14.30 4.51
CA SER A 86 -9.17 -14.38 4.85
C SER A 86 -8.23 -13.70 3.85
N GLY A 87 -8.73 -13.09 2.77
CA GLY A 87 -7.93 -12.45 1.72
C GLY A 87 -7.43 -11.04 2.10
N ALA A 88 -6.45 -10.51 1.36
CA ALA A 88 -5.79 -9.24 1.70
C ALA A 88 -6.72 -8.02 1.74
N VAL A 89 -7.73 -7.97 0.87
CA VAL A 89 -8.74 -6.89 0.87
C VAL A 89 -9.84 -7.19 1.87
N SER A 90 -10.42 -8.38 1.78
CA SER A 90 -11.59 -8.81 2.53
C SER A 90 -11.35 -8.89 4.04
N SER A 91 -10.14 -9.27 4.47
CA SER A 91 -9.77 -9.30 5.89
C SER A 91 -9.76 -7.92 6.55
N VAL A 92 -9.70 -6.83 5.76
CA VAL A 92 -9.78 -5.45 6.27
C VAL A 92 -11.24 -4.99 6.42
N VAL A 93 -12.20 -5.64 5.74
CA VAL A 93 -13.62 -5.25 5.78
C VAL A 93 -14.23 -5.54 7.17
N GLY A 94 -13.87 -6.67 7.77
CA GLY A 94 -14.37 -7.12 9.08
C GLY A 94 -14.24 -8.62 9.29
#